data_AF-A0A857DFD4-F1
#
_entry.id   AF-A0A857DFD4-F1
#
_cell.length_a   1.000
_cell.length_b   1.000
_cell.length_c   1.000
_cell.angle_alpha   90.00
_cell.angle_beta   90.00
_cell.angle_gamma   90.00
#
_symmetry.space_group_name_H-M   'P 1'
#
loop_
_entity.id
_entity.type
_entity.pdbx_description
1 polymer ?
#
loop_
_entity_poly.entity_id
_entity_poly.type
_entity_poly.pdbx_seq_one_letter_code
_entity_poly.pdbx_strand_id
1 'polypeptide(L)'
;MWERIRRELLVEYYWWKRQKLNKRRLDSPIGLLGILLITVGIILMVIIGQGIGALFRNMIPFVSGTQVAGTYWSSVFLALKISLLLIVMMIGFAGIIIYKLFGRKK
;
A
#
# COMPACT_ATOMS: atom_id res chain seq x y z
N MET A 1 42.92 19.33 25.85
CA MET A 1 42.63 19.22 24.40
C MET A 1 41.63 18.09 24.12
N TRP A 2 41.87 16.88 24.63
CA TRP A 2 40.98 15.72 24.51
C TRP A 2 39.55 15.93 25.04
N GLU A 3 39.43 16.57 26.21
CA GLU A 3 38.14 16.96 26.83
C GLU A 3 37.27 17.86 25.93
N ARG A 4 37.89 18.67 25.07
CA ARG A 4 37.20 19.60 24.18
C ARG A 4 36.60 18.87 22.98
N ILE A 5 37.41 17.99 22.36
CA ILE A 5 37.00 17.14 21.23
C ILE A 5 35.86 16.21 21.65
N ARG A 6 35.93 15.63 22.87
CA ARG A 6 34.86 14.77 23.41
C ARG A 6 33.53 15.52 23.57
N ARG A 7 33.57 16.78 24.00
CA ARG A 7 32.37 17.63 24.12
C ARG A 7 31.77 17.97 22.78
N GLU A 8 32.58 18.34 21.80
CA GLU A 8 32.11 18.64 20.45
C GLU A 8 31.44 17.43 19.80
N LEU A 9 32.07 16.24 19.89
CA LEU A 9 31.47 14.99 19.41
C LEU A 9 30.15 14.63 20.10
N LEU A 10 30.03 14.86 21.41
CA LEU A 10 28.79 14.60 22.14
C LEU A 10 27.67 15.55 21.71
N VAL A 11 27.99 16.82 21.44
CA VAL A 11 27.03 17.80 20.92
C VAL A 11 26.58 17.40 19.51
N GLU A 12 27.50 17.08 18.62
CA GLU A 12 27.23 16.59 17.26
C GLU A 12 26.32 15.36 17.28
N TYR A 13 26.65 14.39 18.15
CA TYR A 13 25.85 13.18 18.36
C TYR A 13 24.45 13.51 18.90
N TYR A 14 24.33 14.45 19.83
CA TYR A 14 23.04 14.86 20.39
C TYR A 14 22.15 15.51 19.32
N TRP A 15 22.72 16.40 18.50
CA TRP A 15 22.03 17.04 17.39
C TRP A 15 21.62 16.03 16.31
N TRP A 16 22.51 15.10 15.97
CA TRP A 16 22.21 14.02 15.03
C TRP A 16 21.09 13.10 15.55
N LYS A 17 21.16 12.69 16.82
CA LYS A 17 20.14 11.84 17.46
C LYS A 17 18.78 12.55 17.52
N ARG A 18 18.75 13.85 17.85
CA ARG A 18 17.54 14.67 17.87
C ARG A 18 16.92 14.81 16.48
N GLN A 19 17.72 15.05 15.44
CA GLN A 19 17.23 15.08 14.05
C GLN A 19 16.73 13.71 13.56
N LYS A 20 17.38 12.62 13.97
CA LYS A 20 17.02 11.25 13.58
C LYS A 20 15.71 10.79 14.22
N LEU A 21 15.47 11.16 15.48
CA LEU A 21 14.20 10.90 16.18
C LEU A 21 13.03 11.68 15.55
N ASN A 22 13.24 12.95 15.17
CA ASN A 22 12.21 13.75 14.49
C ASN A 22 11.90 13.30 13.05
N LYS A 23 12.73 12.41 12.46
CA LYS A 23 12.59 11.91 11.08
C LYS A 23 12.09 10.46 10.99
N ARG A 24 11.68 9.82 12.09
CA ARG A 24 10.95 8.54 12.00
C ARG A 24 9.53 8.81 11.48
N ARG A 25 9.42 8.97 10.15
CA ARG A 25 8.19 9.25 9.39
C ARG A 25 7.10 8.17 9.50
N LEU A 26 7.33 7.09 10.27
CA LEU A 26 6.29 6.09 10.56
C LEU A 26 5.16 6.68 11.43
N ASP A 27 5.45 7.67 12.28
CA ASP A 27 4.42 8.39 13.04
C ASP A 27 3.80 9.56 12.25
N SER A 28 4.22 9.76 10.99
CA SER A 28 3.63 10.80 10.15
C SER A 28 2.29 10.33 9.57
N PRO A 29 1.28 11.21 9.47
CA PRO A 29 -0.02 10.87 8.87
C PRO A 29 0.08 10.23 7.48
N ILE A 30 1.15 10.57 6.73
CA ILE A 30 1.43 10.04 5.40
C ILE A 30 1.92 8.58 5.46
N GLY A 31 2.78 8.25 6.43
CA GLY A 31 3.23 6.88 6.66
C GLY A 31 2.08 5.96 7.08
N LEU A 32 1.23 6.45 7.97
CA LEU A 32 0.01 5.77 8.42
C LEU A 32 -0.99 5.56 7.27
N LEU A 33 -1.22 6.59 6.43
CA LEU A 33 -2.03 6.47 5.22
C LEU A 33 -1.48 5.43 4.25
N GLY A 34 -0.16 5.40 4.03
CA GLY A 34 0.48 4.42 3.15
C GLY A 34 0.26 2.98 3.60
N ILE A 35 0.47 2.70 4.89
CA ILE A 35 0.23 1.37 5.48
C ILE A 35 -1.25 0.99 5.34
N LEU A 36 -2.15 1.92 5.69
CA LEU A 36 -3.59 1.69 5.63
C LEU A 36 -4.06 1.40 4.19
N LEU A 37 -3.55 2.12 3.20
CA LEU A 37 -3.84 1.87 1.78
C LEU A 37 -3.36 0.50 1.31
N ILE A 38 -2.17 0.07 1.72
CA ILE A 38 -1.65 -1.26 1.39
C ILE A 38 -2.52 -2.34 2.02
N THR A 39 -2.86 -2.19 3.31
CA THR A 39 -3.73 -3.15 4.02
C THR A 39 -5.10 -3.24 3.35
N VAL A 40 -5.73 -2.11 3.02
CA VAL A 40 -7.02 -2.08 2.31
C VAL A 40 -6.90 -2.72 0.92
N GLY A 41 -5.81 -2.46 0.18
CA GLY A 41 -5.56 -3.08 -1.13
C GLY A 41 -5.48 -4.61 -1.06
N ILE A 42 -4.78 -5.15 -0.06
CA ILE A 42 -4.69 -6.59 0.16
C ILE A 42 -6.07 -7.18 0.48
N ILE A 43 -6.83 -6.55 1.38
CA ILE A 43 -8.18 -7.00 1.76
C ILE A 43 -9.10 -7.02 0.53
N LEU A 44 -9.10 -5.95 -0.26
CA LEU A 44 -9.90 -5.87 -1.49
C LEU A 44 -9.53 -6.96 -2.49
N MET A 45 -8.24 -7.21 -2.68
CA MET A 45 -7.77 -8.26 -3.58
C MET A 45 -8.29 -9.64 -3.16
N VAL A 46 -8.30 -9.94 -1.86
CA VAL A 46 -8.87 -11.19 -1.33
C VAL A 46 -10.38 -11.27 -1.58
N ILE A 47 -11.12 -10.21 -1.26
CA ILE A 47 -12.58 -10.18 -1.43
C ILE A 47 -12.96 -10.35 -2.90
N ILE A 48 -12.31 -9.61 -3.80
CA ILE A 48 -12.57 -9.67 -5.25
C ILE A 48 -12.18 -11.04 -5.81
N GLY A 49 -11.02 -11.57 -5.41
CA GLY A 49 -10.58 -12.91 -5.81
C GLY A 49 -11.59 -13.99 -5.41
N GLN A 50 -12.10 -13.93 -4.18
CA GLN A 50 -13.12 -14.87 -3.71
C GLN A 50 -14.47 -14.68 -4.42
N GLY A 51 -14.92 -13.44 -4.61
CA GLY A 51 -16.18 -13.14 -5.30
C GLY A 51 -16.16 -13.62 -6.76
N ILE A 52 -15.09 -13.32 -7.49
CA ILE A 52 -14.93 -13.79 -8.87
C ILE A 52 -14.76 -15.30 -8.91
N GLY A 53 -13.99 -15.90 -8.00
CA GLY A 53 -13.86 -17.35 -7.91
C GLY A 53 -15.21 -18.05 -7.68
N ALA A 54 -16.08 -17.48 -6.84
CA ALA A 54 -17.43 -18.01 -6.61
C ALA A 54 -18.31 -17.93 -7.86
N LEU A 55 -18.28 -16.80 -8.58
CA LEU A 55 -19.02 -16.64 -9.85
C LEU A 55 -18.60 -17.69 -10.87
N PHE A 56 -17.30 -17.93 -11.01
CA PHE A 56 -16.77 -18.89 -11.97
C PHE A 56 -17.05 -20.35 -11.56
N ARG A 57 -17.06 -20.67 -10.26
CA ARG A 57 -17.51 -21.98 -9.77
C ARG A 57 -18.96 -22.26 -10.14
N ASN A 58 -19.83 -21.25 -10.03
CA ASN A 58 -21.23 -21.36 -10.45
C ASN A 58 -21.39 -21.51 -11.96
N MET A 59 -20.39 -21.10 -12.75
CA MET A 59 -20.38 -21.28 -14.20
C MET A 59 -19.91 -22.66 -14.65
N ILE A 60 -19.19 -23.43 -13.81
CA ILE A 60 -18.66 -24.77 -14.14
C ILE A 60 -19.69 -25.71 -14.81
N PRO A 61 -20.95 -25.85 -14.34
CA PRO A 61 -21.93 -26.73 -14.99
C PRO A 61 -22.35 -26.27 -16.40
N PHE A 62 -22.04 -25.03 -16.79
CA PHE A 62 -22.36 -24.45 -18.10
C PHE A 62 -21.18 -24.46 -19.07
N VAL A 63 -20.03 -25.00 -18.67
CA VAL A 63 -18.81 -25.06 -19.51
C VAL A 63 -18.43 -26.51 -19.77
N SER A 64 -17.94 -26.81 -20.98
CA SER A 64 -17.43 -28.15 -21.29
C SER A 64 -16.20 -28.48 -20.43
N GLY A 65 -16.03 -29.76 -20.06
CA GLY A 65 -14.97 -30.19 -19.15
C GLY A 65 -13.54 -29.78 -19.57
N THR A 66 -13.29 -29.67 -20.88
CA THR A 66 -12.01 -29.22 -21.44
C THR A 66 -11.77 -27.71 -21.26
N GLN A 67 -12.81 -26.92 -21.10
CA GLN A 67 -12.74 -25.47 -20.94
C GLN A 67 -12.68 -25.02 -19.47
N VAL A 68 -12.96 -25.90 -18.50
CA VAL A 68 -12.97 -25.59 -17.06
C VAL A 68 -11.65 -24.96 -16.61
N ALA A 69 -10.51 -25.51 -17.06
CA ALA A 69 -9.19 -24.98 -16.72
C ALA A 69 -8.97 -23.57 -17.29
N GLY A 70 -9.38 -23.32 -18.54
CA GLY A 70 -9.26 -22.00 -19.17
C GLY A 70 -10.15 -20.95 -18.48
N THR A 71 -11.39 -21.34 -18.16
CA THR A 71 -12.34 -20.50 -17.44
C THR A 71 -11.85 -20.18 -16.03
N TYR A 72 -11.26 -21.14 -15.32
CA TYR A 72 -10.59 -20.92 -14.03
C TYR A 72 -9.46 -19.88 -14.12
N TRP A 73 -8.49 -20.07 -15.02
CA TRP A 73 -7.36 -19.14 -15.14
C TRP A 73 -7.81 -17.74 -15.58
N SER A 74 -8.79 -17.67 -16.49
CA SER A 74 -9.39 -16.39 -16.91
C SER A 74 -9.98 -15.62 -15.73
N SER A 75 -10.67 -16.31 -14.81
CA SER A 75 -11.22 -15.71 -13.58
C SER A 75 -10.15 -15.09 -12.69
N VAL A 76 -9.03 -15.80 -12.53
CA VAL A 76 -7.90 -15.36 -11.70
C VAL A 76 -7.25 -14.12 -12.32
N PHE A 77 -7.02 -14.14 -13.64
CA PHE A 77 -6.48 -12.99 -14.35
C PHE A 77 -7.40 -11.77 -14.30
N LEU A 78 -8.72 -11.98 -14.43
CA LEU A 78 -9.72 -10.91 -14.31
C LEU A 78 -9.68 -10.30 -12.90
N ALA A 79 -9.70 -11.13 -11.86
CA ALA A 79 -9.63 -10.68 -10.48
C ALA A 79 -8.36 -9.89 -10.18
N LEU A 80 -7.21 -10.34 -10.70
CA LEU A 80 -5.94 -9.64 -10.58
C LEU A 80 -5.98 -8.28 -11.27
N LYS A 81 -6.48 -8.19 -12.51
CA LYS A 81 -6.58 -6.93 -13.26
C LYS A 81 -7.47 -5.91 -12.53
N ILE A 82 -8.63 -6.34 -12.04
CA ILE A 82 -9.56 -5.46 -11.32
C ILE A 82 -8.94 -4.99 -10.00
N SER A 83 -8.30 -5.89 -9.25
CA SER A 83 -7.65 -5.54 -7.98
C SER A 83 -6.52 -4.54 -8.19
N LEU A 84 -5.70 -4.72 -9.22
CA LEU A 84 -4.59 -3.84 -9.53
C LEU A 84 -5.07 -2.45 -9.97
N LEU A 85 -6.13 -2.38 -10.78
CA LEU A 85 -6.78 -1.12 -11.17
C LEU A 85 -7.29 -0.35 -9.94
N LEU A 86 -7.93 -1.04 -8.99
CA LEU A 86 -8.42 -0.43 -7.75
C LEU A 86 -7.28 0.09 -6.86
N ILE A 87 -6.18 -0.65 -6.74
CA ILE A 87 -5.01 -0.19 -5.99
C ILE A 87 -4.46 1.11 -6.59
N VAL A 88 -4.29 1.17 -7.91
CA VAL A 88 -3.83 2.39 -8.60
C VAL A 88 -4.79 3.55 -8.35
N MET A 89 -6.09 3.31 -8.44
CA MET A 89 -7.12 4.32 -8.18
C MET A 89 -7.05 4.85 -6.74
N MET A 90 -6.89 3.97 -5.76
CA MET A 90 -6.75 4.36 -4.35
C MET A 90 -5.50 5.18 -4.08
N ILE A 91 -4.36 4.81 -4.67
CA ILE A 91 -3.11 5.59 -4.58
C ILE A 91 -3.32 6.99 -5.19
N GLY A 92 -4.00 7.07 -6.34
CA GLY A 92 -4.35 8.34 -6.99
C GLY A 92 -5.22 9.22 -6.10
N PHE A 93 -6.31 8.67 -5.52
CA PHE A 93 -7.16 9.41 -4.59
C PHE A 93 -6.41 9.88 -3.34
N ALA A 94 -5.57 9.02 -2.76
CA ALA A 94 -4.74 9.39 -1.64
C ALA A 94 -3.78 10.54 -1.99
N GLY A 95 -3.15 10.48 -3.17
CA GLY A 95 -2.30 11.56 -3.67
C GLY A 95 -3.03 12.89 -3.81
N ILE A 96 -4.25 12.87 -4.35
CA ILE A 96 -5.11 14.07 -4.48
C ILE A 96 -5.48 14.63 -3.09
N ILE A 97 -5.86 13.77 -2.15
CA ILE A 97 -6.21 14.18 -0.78
C ILE A 97 -5.00 14.82 -0.10
N ILE A 98 -3.82 14.19 -0.19
CA ILE A 98 -2.58 14.73 0.36
C ILE A 98 -2.25 16.08 -0.28
N TYR A 99 -2.31 16.18 -1.61
CA TYR A 99 -2.08 17.42 -2.32
C TYR A 99 -3.04 18.53 -1.86
N LYS A 100 -4.33 18.22 -1.68
CA LYS A 100 -5.32 19.21 -1.24
C LYS A 100 -5.14 19.65 0.22
N LEU A 101 -4.73 18.74 1.10
CA LEU A 101 -4.52 19.03 2.52
C LEU A 101 -3.24 19.83 2.77
N PHE A 102 -2.14 19.50 2.08
CA PHE A 102 -0.84 20.13 2.30
C PHE A 102 -0.50 21.23 1.30
N GLY A 103 -1.04 21.19 0.09
CA GLY A 103 -0.85 22.20 -0.96
C GLY A 103 -1.65 23.49 -0.74
N ARG A 104 -2.62 23.50 0.20
CA ARG A 104 -3.34 24.71 0.63
C ARG A 104 -2.53 25.63 1.56
N LYS A 105 -1.33 25.24 1.98
CA LYS A 105 -0.40 26.14 2.66
C LYS A 105 0.39 26.94 1.63
N LYS A 106 -0.26 27.95 1.06
CA LYS A 106 0.39 29.14 0.48
C LYS A 106 -0.33 30.35 1.02
#